data_AF-A0A969QK09-F1
#
_entry.id   AF-A0A969QK09-F1
#
_cell.length_a   1.000
_cell.length_b   1.000
_cell.length_c   1.000
_cell.angle_alpha   90.00
_cell.angle_beta   90.00
_cell.angle_gamma   90.00
#
_symmetry.space_group_name_H-M   'P 1'
#
loop_
_entity.id
_entity.type
_entity.pdbx_description
1 polymer ?
#
loop_
_entity_poly.entity_id
_entity_poly.type
_entity_poly.pdbx_seq_one_letter_code
_entity_poly.pdbx_strand_id
1 'polypeptide(L)'
;MDEKPNEANKKPGGNKKSRRAGKLVPGNVSGKLNPQQQRFCEEYVKDLNPGPAYTRAGYRAKNPLTATAGAWRLLANTLIQAEIDRLQKKLLQESKVEASRIFKELAAIGLSNILDYIKYENGVYEVKPSAEWINPEAVAEFSTVTFRGETKTSFKLHPKIPALSMLATHSGLLSDLNTALSVLRRYGYQVEEVDGGLFCRDTYAQDSYSSDRIEIERLPSDDN
;
A
#
# COMPACT_ATOMS: atom_id res chain seq x y z
N MET A 1 -41.00 61.92 -39.16
CA MET A 1 -41.57 60.56 -39.12
C MET A 1 -40.59 59.61 -39.80
N ASP A 2 -39.33 59.60 -39.37
CA ASP A 2 -38.79 58.96 -38.15
C ASP A 2 -38.47 57.48 -38.41
N GLU A 3 -37.42 57.26 -39.20
CA GLU A 3 -36.65 56.01 -39.17
C GLU A 3 -35.78 56.02 -37.91
N LYS A 4 -36.01 55.08 -37.00
CA LYS A 4 -35.08 54.78 -35.90
C LYS A 4 -34.11 53.67 -36.34
N PRO A 5 -32.79 53.90 -36.33
CA PRO A 5 -31.81 52.83 -36.44
C PRO A 5 -31.25 52.40 -35.08
N ASN A 6 -31.28 51.08 -34.87
CA ASN A 6 -30.23 50.19 -34.39
C ASN A 6 -29.27 50.67 -33.27
N GLU A 7 -29.46 50.12 -32.07
CA GLU A 7 -28.64 50.35 -30.88
C GLU A 7 -27.43 49.39 -30.86
N ALA A 8 -26.32 49.84 -31.44
CA ALA A 8 -25.02 49.18 -31.37
C ALA A 8 -24.27 49.54 -30.07
N ASN A 9 -24.19 48.56 -29.17
CA ASN A 9 -23.03 48.16 -28.37
C ASN A 9 -21.97 49.24 -28.01
N LYS A 10 -22.02 49.78 -26.79
CA LYS A 10 -20.89 50.49 -26.15
C LYS A 10 -20.80 50.14 -24.65
N LYS A 11 -19.97 49.15 -24.31
CA LYS A 11 -19.59 48.86 -22.91
C LYS A 11 -18.59 49.91 -22.40
N PRO A 12 -18.74 50.48 -21.19
CA PRO A 12 -17.68 51.27 -20.58
C PRO A 12 -16.85 50.46 -19.55
N GLY A 13 -15.53 50.59 -19.68
CA GLY A 13 -14.62 50.87 -18.55
C GLY A 13 -14.43 49.79 -17.48
N GLY A 14 -13.40 48.95 -17.65
CA GLY A 14 -12.89 48.09 -16.58
C GLY A 14 -12.12 48.86 -15.51
N ASN A 15 -12.40 48.58 -14.24
CA ASN A 15 -11.60 49.02 -13.11
C ASN A 15 -10.96 47.81 -12.41
N LYS A 16 -9.72 47.46 -12.79
CA LYS A 16 -8.94 46.38 -12.15
C LYS A 16 -8.28 46.93 -10.88
N LYS A 17 -8.93 46.78 -9.73
CA LYS A 17 -8.26 46.92 -8.42
C LYS A 17 -7.23 45.79 -8.25
N SER A 18 -5.97 46.20 -8.24
CA SER A 18 -4.77 45.44 -7.86
C SER A 18 -5.03 44.57 -6.61
N ARG A 19 -5.02 43.25 -6.79
CA ARG A 19 -4.91 42.29 -5.67
C ARG A 19 -3.45 41.90 -5.55
N ARG A 20 -2.85 42.26 -4.42
CA ARG A 20 -1.46 41.99 -4.03
C ARG A 20 -1.06 40.54 -4.39
N ALA A 21 -0.07 40.42 -5.27
CA ALA A 21 0.57 39.16 -5.58
C ALA A 21 1.17 38.58 -4.29
N GLY A 22 0.68 37.40 -3.89
CA GLY A 22 1.36 36.58 -2.89
C GLY A 22 2.75 36.24 -3.44
N LYS A 23 3.77 36.56 -2.66
CA LYS A 23 5.18 36.36 -3.00
C LYS A 23 5.43 34.87 -3.21
N LEU A 24 5.47 34.42 -4.46
CA LEU A 24 6.00 33.11 -4.84
C LEU A 24 7.48 33.11 -4.46
N VAL A 25 7.85 32.32 -3.46
CA VAL A 25 9.25 32.14 -3.07
C VAL A 25 9.93 31.43 -4.26
N PRO A 26 10.96 32.03 -4.89
CA PRO A 26 11.64 31.40 -6.01
C PRO A 26 12.28 30.09 -5.55
N GLY A 27 12.21 29.06 -6.40
CA GLY A 27 12.87 27.79 -6.19
C GLY A 27 14.34 28.03 -5.84
N ASN A 28 14.76 27.50 -4.68
CA ASN A 28 16.08 27.75 -4.15
C ASN A 28 17.14 27.09 -5.06
N VAL A 29 18.04 27.92 -5.60
CA VAL A 29 19.17 27.54 -6.45
C VAL A 29 20.40 27.13 -5.62
N SER A 30 20.30 27.18 -4.29
CA SER A 30 21.28 26.55 -3.40
C SER A 30 20.80 25.15 -3.05
N GLY A 31 21.68 24.15 -3.13
CA GLY A 31 21.39 22.73 -2.84
C GLY A 31 21.01 22.41 -1.39
N LYS A 32 20.30 23.32 -0.70
CA LYS A 32 19.92 23.24 0.70
C LYS A 32 18.43 23.51 0.85
N LEU A 33 17.76 22.68 1.65
CA LEU A 33 16.34 22.85 1.96
C LEU A 33 16.10 24.11 2.79
N ASN A 34 15.02 24.82 2.47
CA ASN A 34 14.56 25.91 3.31
C ASN A 34 13.86 25.38 4.58
N PRO A 35 13.69 26.20 5.64
CA PRO A 35 13.09 25.74 6.89
C PRO A 35 11.68 25.16 6.74
N GLN A 36 10.90 25.67 5.77
CA GLN A 36 9.54 25.20 5.52
C GLN A 36 9.52 23.82 4.83
N GLN A 37 10.46 23.59 3.90
CA GLN A 37 10.66 22.29 3.26
C GLN A 37 11.20 21.26 4.25
N GLN A 38 12.11 21.66 5.13
CA GLN A 38 12.59 20.78 6.21
C GLN A 38 11.44 20.37 7.13
N ARG A 39 10.62 21.34 7.57
CA ARG A 39 9.42 21.06 8.36
C ARG A 39 8.45 20.14 7.63
N PHE A 40 8.29 20.31 6.31
CA PHE A 40 7.51 19.38 5.50
C PHE A 40 8.06 17.96 5.55
N CYS A 41 9.37 17.76 5.41
CA CYS A 41 9.98 16.44 5.52
C CYS A 41 9.71 15.80 6.89
N GLU A 42 9.93 16.56 7.98
CA GLU A 42 9.68 16.11 9.36
C GLU A 42 8.22 15.74 9.62
N GLU A 43 7.27 16.50 9.06
CA GLU A 43 5.84 16.20 9.20
C GLU A 43 5.39 15.04 8.31
N TYR A 44 6.01 14.85 7.14
CA TYR A 44 5.66 13.81 6.19
C TYR A 44 6.10 12.42 6.67
N VAL A 45 7.30 12.29 7.24
CA VAL A 45 7.80 10.98 7.70
C VAL A 45 7.02 10.39 8.89
N LYS A 46 6.15 11.18 9.54
CA LYS A 46 5.32 10.70 10.67
C LYS A 46 4.16 9.81 10.23
N ASP A 47 3.51 10.16 9.12
CA ASP A 47 2.26 9.52 8.67
C ASP A 47 2.25 9.18 7.17
N LEU A 48 3.32 9.53 6.44
CA LEU A 48 3.45 9.40 4.99
C LEU A 48 2.28 10.03 4.23
N ASN A 49 1.64 11.05 4.82
CA ASN A 49 0.44 11.68 4.27
C ASN A 49 0.74 13.10 3.74
N PRO A 50 0.81 13.29 2.41
CA PRO A 50 1.38 14.49 1.80
C PRO A 50 0.55 15.76 2.07
N GLY A 51 -0.77 15.70 1.97
CA GLY A 51 -1.66 16.86 2.14
C GLY A 51 -1.65 17.44 3.58
N PRO A 52 -1.87 16.61 4.61
CA PRO A 52 -1.72 17.02 6.00
C PRO A 52 -0.30 17.49 6.34
N ALA A 53 0.75 16.80 5.89
CA ALA A 53 2.13 17.22 6.12
C ALA A 53 2.42 18.62 5.55
N TYR A 54 1.93 18.91 4.34
CA TYR A 54 2.02 20.23 3.71
C TYR A 54 1.36 21.33 4.54
N THR A 55 0.18 21.03 5.10
CA THR A 55 -0.55 21.97 5.96
C THR A 55 0.16 22.19 7.29
N ARG A 56 0.63 21.12 7.95
CA ARG A 56 1.39 21.19 9.22
C ARG A 56 2.73 21.90 9.07
N ALA A 57 3.36 21.80 7.90
CA ALA A 57 4.56 22.56 7.54
C ALA A 57 4.30 24.06 7.34
N GLY A 58 3.06 24.52 7.44
CA GLY A 58 2.68 25.92 7.36
C GLY A 58 2.50 26.45 5.94
N TYR A 59 2.37 25.56 4.94
CA TYR A 59 1.98 26.00 3.61
C TYR A 59 0.49 26.34 3.57
N ARG A 60 0.16 27.41 2.84
CA ARG A 60 -1.23 27.82 2.65
C ARG A 60 -1.87 26.98 1.55
N ALA A 61 -2.99 26.34 1.87
CA ALA A 61 -3.85 25.66 0.90
C ALA A 61 -5.29 26.13 1.08
N LYS A 62 -6.01 26.33 -0.03
CA LYS A 62 -7.42 26.74 0.00
C LYS A 62 -8.37 25.58 0.35
N ASN A 63 -7.96 24.36 0.02
CA ASN A 63 -8.70 23.14 0.26
C ASN A 63 -7.72 21.94 0.29
N PRO A 64 -8.17 20.75 0.74
CA PRO A 64 -7.31 19.56 0.83
C PRO A 64 -6.68 19.15 -0.50
N LEU A 65 -7.43 19.24 -1.62
CA LEU A 65 -6.91 18.91 -2.95
C LEU A 65 -5.71 19.80 -3.35
N THR A 66 -5.78 21.10 -3.02
CA THR A 66 -4.69 22.05 -3.29
C THR A 66 -3.47 21.74 -2.40
N ALA A 67 -3.68 21.33 -1.16
CA ALA A 67 -2.59 20.91 -0.27
C ALA A 67 -1.88 19.68 -0.82
N THR A 68 -2.64 18.65 -1.20
CA THR A 68 -2.11 17.43 -1.79
C THR A 68 -1.35 17.71 -3.09
N ALA A 69 -1.91 18.50 -4.00
CA ALA A 69 -1.23 18.87 -5.25
C ALA A 69 0.06 19.68 -5.00
N GLY A 70 0.07 20.56 -4.01
CA GLY A 70 1.27 21.29 -3.58
C GLY A 70 2.34 20.36 -3.00
N ALA A 71 1.93 19.42 -2.14
CA ALA A 71 2.79 18.42 -1.54
C ALA A 71 3.44 17.50 -2.58
N TRP A 72 2.70 17.02 -3.57
CA TRP A 72 3.26 16.19 -4.65
C TRP A 72 4.35 16.91 -5.45
N ARG A 73 4.21 18.23 -5.67
CA ARG A 73 5.27 19.03 -6.31
C ARG A 73 6.52 19.12 -5.44
N LEU A 74 6.38 19.18 -4.10
CA LEU A 74 7.52 19.13 -3.19
C LEU A 74 8.17 17.74 -3.23
N LEU A 75 7.38 16.67 -3.24
CA LEU A 75 7.90 15.31 -3.31
C LEU A 75 8.65 15.02 -4.62
N ALA A 76 8.38 15.74 -5.70
CA ALA A 76 9.17 15.62 -6.94
C ALA A 76 10.59 16.22 -6.83
N ASN A 77 10.90 16.98 -5.76
CA ASN A 77 12.20 17.59 -5.57
C ASN A 77 13.20 16.58 -4.98
N THR A 78 14.34 16.39 -5.66
CA THR A 78 15.39 15.43 -5.28
C THR A 78 16.01 15.72 -3.91
N LEU A 79 16.16 16.98 -3.52
CA LEU A 79 16.67 17.35 -2.19
C LEU A 79 15.68 17.00 -1.07
N ILE A 80 14.38 17.12 -1.35
CA ILE A 80 13.32 16.74 -0.41
C ILE A 80 13.29 15.22 -0.27
N GLN A 81 13.39 14.48 -1.37
CA GLN A 81 13.51 13.02 -1.34
C GLN A 81 14.72 12.57 -0.51
N ALA A 82 15.89 13.16 -0.75
CA ALA A 82 17.10 12.82 0.00
C ALA A 82 16.96 13.07 1.52
N GLU A 83 16.28 14.15 1.93
CA GLU A 83 16.04 14.42 3.35
C GLU A 83 14.99 13.48 3.97
N ILE A 84 13.94 13.14 3.22
CA ILE A 84 12.95 12.14 3.63
C ILE A 84 13.64 10.80 3.86
N ASP A 85 14.48 10.35 2.92
CA ASP A 85 15.25 9.11 3.04
C ASP A 85 16.15 9.12 4.28
N ARG A 86 16.83 10.25 4.53
CA ARG A 86 17.69 10.43 5.71
C ARG A 86 16.89 10.32 7.01
N LEU A 87 15.73 10.98 7.08
CA LEU A 87 14.83 10.93 8.23
C LEU A 87 14.25 9.54 8.46
N GLN A 88 13.82 8.86 7.40
CA GLN A 88 13.32 7.49 7.49
C GLN A 88 14.39 6.51 7.98
N LYS A 89 15.63 6.62 7.48
CA LYS A 89 16.77 5.83 7.98
C LYS A 89 17.04 6.10 9.46
N LYS A 90 16.97 7.36 9.89
CA LYS A 90 17.12 7.73 11.30
C LYS A 90 16.02 7.11 12.17
N LEU A 91 14.76 7.20 11.75
CA LEU A 91 13.63 6.59 12.45
C LEU A 91 13.76 5.07 12.53
N LEU A 92 14.25 4.42 11.47
CA LEU A 92 14.50 2.99 11.45
C LEU A 92 15.63 2.59 12.42
N GLN A 93 16.70 3.38 12.49
CA GLN A 93 17.78 3.18 13.45
C GLN A 93 17.31 3.38 14.90
N GLU A 94 16.49 4.40 15.15
CA GLU A 94 15.95 4.70 16.49
C GLU A 94 14.92 3.65 16.95
N SER A 95 14.09 3.14 16.03
CA SER A 95 13.08 2.12 16.36
C SER A 95 13.70 0.76 16.68
N LYS A 96 14.96 0.52 16.29
CA LYS A 96 15.64 -0.79 16.34
C LYS A 96 14.86 -1.90 15.63
N VAL A 97 13.88 -1.54 14.80
CA VAL A 97 13.10 -2.49 14.00
C VAL A 97 13.84 -2.67 12.70
N GLU A 98 14.52 -3.79 12.53
CA GLU A 98 15.12 -4.14 11.26
C GLU A 98 14.05 -4.62 10.27
N ALA A 99 14.23 -4.32 8.97
CA ALA A 99 13.36 -4.89 7.93
C ALA A 99 13.33 -6.43 8.00
N SER A 100 14.47 -7.05 8.31
CA SER A 100 14.60 -8.49 8.55
C SER A 100 13.63 -8.99 9.63
N ARG A 101 13.41 -8.20 10.70
CA ARG A 101 12.48 -8.52 11.78
C ARG A 101 11.05 -8.45 11.28
N ILE A 102 10.66 -7.37 10.59
CA ILE A 102 9.31 -7.24 10.01
C ILE A 102 8.98 -8.41 9.08
N PHE A 103 9.94 -8.83 8.26
CA PHE A 103 9.79 -10.00 7.40
C PHE A 103 9.56 -11.30 8.16
N LYS A 104 10.33 -11.54 9.23
CA LYS A 104 10.16 -12.72 10.08
C LYS A 104 8.78 -12.74 10.75
N GLU A 105 8.32 -11.60 11.23
CA GLU A 105 6.98 -11.44 11.84
C GLU A 105 5.86 -11.71 10.83
N LEU A 106 5.93 -11.10 9.64
CA LEU A 106 4.96 -11.33 8.57
C LEU A 106 4.97 -12.79 8.10
N ALA A 107 6.14 -13.43 8.02
CA ALA A 107 6.25 -14.84 7.67
C ALA A 107 5.65 -15.74 8.74
N ALA A 108 5.89 -15.46 10.03
CA ALA A 108 5.28 -16.18 11.14
C ALA A 108 3.74 -16.14 11.05
N ILE A 109 3.16 -14.98 10.74
CA ILE A 109 1.70 -14.85 10.54
C ILE A 109 1.24 -15.57 9.26
N GLY A 110 1.81 -15.21 8.11
CA GLY A 110 1.34 -15.65 6.80
C GLY A 110 1.49 -17.15 6.56
N LEU A 111 2.54 -17.75 7.11
CA LEU A 111 2.88 -19.17 6.94
C LEU A 111 2.47 -20.05 8.13
N SER A 112 1.92 -19.48 9.21
CA SER A 112 1.43 -20.25 10.36
C SER A 112 0.49 -21.38 9.93
N ASN A 113 0.50 -22.56 10.58
CA ASN A 113 -0.52 -23.59 10.34
C ASN A 113 -1.28 -23.88 11.64
N ILE A 114 -2.61 -23.86 11.59
CA ILE A 114 -3.44 -24.10 12.78
C ILE A 114 -3.22 -25.51 13.34
N LEU A 115 -2.89 -26.48 12.48
CA LEU A 115 -2.61 -27.86 12.86
C LEU A 115 -1.33 -28.00 13.70
N ASP A 116 -0.42 -27.03 13.65
CA ASP A 116 0.79 -27.04 14.45
C ASP A 116 0.49 -26.84 15.94
N TYR A 117 -0.65 -26.23 16.25
CA TYR A 117 -1.04 -25.79 17.60
C TYR A 117 -2.13 -26.65 18.24
N ILE A 118 -2.77 -27.55 17.48
CA ILE A 118 -3.84 -28.41 17.96
C ILE A 118 -3.45 -29.88 17.86
N LYS A 119 -3.93 -30.69 18.79
CA LYS A 119 -3.89 -32.16 18.75
C LYS A 119 -5.31 -32.69 18.66
N TYR A 120 -5.48 -33.83 18.03
CA TYR A 120 -6.75 -34.54 18.00
C TYR A 120 -6.64 -35.79 18.86
N GLU A 121 -7.34 -35.81 20.00
CA GLU A 121 -7.39 -36.94 20.92
C GLU A 121 -8.85 -37.18 21.33
N ASN A 122 -9.25 -38.45 21.40
CA ASN A 122 -10.59 -38.86 21.88
C ASN A 122 -11.78 -38.17 21.18
N GLY A 123 -11.65 -37.84 19.90
CA GLY A 123 -12.72 -37.18 19.15
C GLY A 123 -12.77 -35.65 19.30
N VAL A 124 -11.85 -35.06 20.05
CA VAL A 124 -11.84 -33.63 20.39
C VAL A 124 -10.51 -33.00 19.94
N TYR A 125 -10.59 -31.77 19.41
CA TYR A 125 -9.42 -30.94 19.16
C TYR A 125 -9.04 -30.20 20.43
N GLU A 126 -7.82 -30.41 20.90
CA GLU A 126 -7.25 -29.73 22.06
C GLU A 126 -6.06 -28.88 21.63
N VAL A 127 -5.90 -27.72 22.25
CA VAL A 127 -4.69 -26.90 22.09
C VAL A 127 -3.52 -27.65 22.73
N LYS A 128 -2.38 -27.70 22.04
CA LYS A 128 -1.18 -28.35 22.58
C LYS A 128 -0.77 -27.65 23.89
N PRO A 129 -0.38 -28.39 24.95
CA PRO A 129 -0.24 -27.82 26.30
C PRO A 129 0.90 -26.82 26.52
N SER A 130 1.90 -26.77 25.62
CA SER A 130 3.12 -25.99 25.85
C SER A 130 3.14 -24.69 25.04
N ALA A 131 3.42 -23.58 25.73
CA ALA A 131 3.68 -22.27 25.14
C ALA A 131 4.90 -22.25 24.21
N GLU A 132 5.80 -23.25 24.28
CA GLU A 132 6.96 -23.38 23.38
C GLU A 132 6.54 -23.72 21.93
N TRP A 133 5.35 -24.30 21.76
CA TRP A 133 4.84 -24.73 20.45
C TRP A 133 4.01 -23.66 19.77
N ILE A 134 3.62 -22.64 20.53
CA ILE A 134 2.80 -21.55 20.06
C ILE A 134 3.74 -20.44 19.66
N ASN A 135 3.87 -20.20 18.36
CA ASN A 135 4.60 -19.06 17.84
C ASN A 135 3.85 -17.78 18.28
N PRO A 136 4.38 -17.00 19.25
CA PRO A 136 3.65 -15.85 19.79
C PRO A 136 3.44 -14.77 18.73
N GLU A 137 4.32 -14.67 17.73
CA GLU A 137 4.21 -13.74 16.62
C GLU A 137 3.00 -14.04 15.70
N ALA A 138 2.52 -15.29 15.67
CA ALA A 138 1.36 -15.69 14.87
C ALA A 138 0.01 -15.54 15.60
N VAL A 139 0.02 -15.37 16.93
CA VAL A 139 -1.19 -15.35 17.78
C VAL A 139 -1.73 -13.93 17.94
N ALA A 140 -2.98 -13.73 17.52
CA ALA A 140 -3.70 -12.47 17.70
C ALA A 140 -4.35 -12.35 19.09
N GLU A 141 -4.79 -13.47 19.66
CA GLU A 141 -5.48 -13.50 20.95
C GLU A 141 -5.26 -14.84 21.64
N PHE A 142 -5.03 -14.82 22.94
CA PHE A 142 -4.87 -16.02 23.77
C PHE A 142 -5.78 -15.91 24.98
N SER A 143 -6.58 -16.95 25.25
CA SER A 143 -7.50 -16.97 26.39
C SER A 143 -7.49 -18.32 27.10
N THR A 144 -7.56 -18.26 28.42
CA THR A 144 -7.64 -19.44 29.29
C THR A 144 -8.86 -19.27 30.17
N VAL A 145 -9.79 -20.22 30.10
CA VAL A 145 -11.02 -20.22 30.90
C VAL A 145 -11.05 -21.51 31.73
N THR A 146 -11.10 -21.35 33.05
CA THR A 146 -11.28 -22.48 33.98
C THR A 146 -12.75 -22.57 34.36
N PHE A 147 -13.38 -23.70 34.05
CA PHE A 147 -14.77 -23.97 34.40
C PHE A 147 -14.87 -25.32 35.12
N ARG A 148 -15.40 -25.32 36.36
CA ARG A 148 -15.60 -26.53 37.18
C ARG A 148 -14.35 -27.41 37.37
N GLY A 149 -13.17 -26.80 37.49
CA GLY A 149 -11.89 -27.50 37.68
C GLY A 149 -11.21 -27.95 36.38
N GLU A 150 -11.88 -27.83 35.23
CA GLU A 150 -11.29 -28.05 33.91
C GLU A 150 -10.79 -26.72 33.34
N THR A 151 -9.53 -26.71 32.88
CA THR A 151 -8.94 -25.54 32.22
C THR A 151 -9.02 -25.75 30.71
N LYS A 152 -9.76 -24.87 30.03
CA LYS A 152 -9.81 -24.83 28.56
C LYS A 152 -9.01 -23.65 28.05
N THR A 153 -8.05 -23.94 27.19
CA THR A 153 -7.23 -22.94 26.50
C THR A 153 -7.72 -22.79 25.08
N SER A 154 -7.85 -21.55 24.61
CA SER A 154 -8.17 -21.23 23.22
C SER A 154 -7.37 -20.03 22.75
N PHE A 155 -7.07 -19.97 21.45
CA PHE A 155 -6.34 -18.87 20.86
C PHE A 155 -6.86 -18.60 19.44
N LYS A 156 -6.56 -17.40 18.95
CA LYS A 156 -6.87 -16.96 17.59
C LYS A 156 -5.58 -16.54 16.90
N LEU A 157 -5.38 -16.99 15.67
CA LEU A 157 -4.26 -16.55 14.84
C LEU A 157 -4.57 -15.21 14.17
N HIS A 158 -3.52 -14.47 13.82
CA HIS A 158 -3.64 -13.29 12.96
C HIS A 158 -4.18 -13.66 11.57
N PRO A 159 -4.85 -12.73 10.87
CA PRO A 159 -5.33 -12.96 9.51
C PRO A 159 -4.16 -13.16 8.55
N LYS A 160 -4.10 -14.31 7.88
CA LYS A 160 -3.00 -14.69 6.97
C LYS A 160 -2.94 -13.88 5.68
N ILE A 161 -4.09 -13.64 5.05
CA ILE A 161 -4.16 -13.05 3.71
C ILE A 161 -3.48 -11.66 3.65
N PRO A 162 -3.72 -10.74 4.60
CA PRO A 162 -2.99 -9.47 4.63
C PRO A 162 -1.47 -9.65 4.75
N ALA A 163 -1.01 -10.56 5.61
CA ALA A 163 0.42 -10.80 5.81
C ALA A 163 1.08 -11.38 4.55
N LEU A 164 0.45 -12.35 3.90
CA LEU A 164 0.91 -12.93 2.64
C LEU A 164 0.91 -11.91 1.50
N SER A 165 -0.11 -11.06 1.43
CA SER A 165 -0.18 -9.98 0.44
C SER A 165 0.97 -8.97 0.62
N MET A 166 1.28 -8.59 1.87
CA MET A 166 2.41 -7.71 2.16
C MET A 166 3.75 -8.35 1.80
N LEU A 167 3.94 -9.65 2.10
CA LEU A 167 5.12 -10.41 1.70
C LEU A 167 5.26 -10.49 0.17
N ALA A 168 4.18 -10.81 -0.54
CA ALA A 168 4.16 -10.91 -1.99
C ALA A 168 4.39 -9.56 -2.69
N THR A 169 3.90 -8.46 -2.09
CA THR A 169 4.17 -7.10 -2.57
C THR A 169 5.65 -6.75 -2.44
N HIS A 170 6.23 -6.97 -1.25
CA HIS A 170 7.61 -6.57 -0.98
C HIS A 170 8.65 -7.49 -1.65
N SER A 171 8.33 -8.76 -1.88
CA SER A 171 9.19 -9.69 -2.63
C SER A 171 9.20 -9.43 -4.14
N GLY A 172 8.30 -8.57 -4.64
CA GLY A 172 8.15 -8.30 -6.08
C GLY A 172 7.24 -9.28 -6.82
N LEU A 173 6.80 -10.36 -6.16
CA LEU A 173 5.95 -11.41 -6.76
C LEU A 173 4.67 -10.85 -7.42
N LEU A 174 4.00 -9.89 -6.77
CA LEU A 174 2.80 -9.27 -7.35
C LEU A 174 3.12 -8.35 -8.53
N SER A 175 4.27 -7.67 -8.51
CA SER A 175 4.72 -6.83 -9.63
C SER A 175 5.08 -7.68 -10.85
N ASP A 176 5.77 -8.80 -10.62
CA ASP A 176 6.13 -9.77 -11.66
C ASP A 176 4.88 -10.44 -12.24
N LEU A 177 3.93 -10.83 -11.38
CA LEU A 177 2.64 -11.36 -11.80
C LEU A 177 1.87 -10.33 -12.64
N ASN A 178 1.75 -9.09 -12.18
CA ASN A 178 1.09 -8.02 -12.94
C ASN A 178 1.77 -7.78 -14.29
N THR A 179 3.10 -7.86 -14.34
CA THR A 179 3.86 -7.75 -15.59
C THR A 179 3.53 -8.92 -16.51
N ALA A 180 3.58 -10.16 -16.04
CA ALA A 180 3.21 -11.34 -16.81
C ALA A 180 1.76 -11.27 -17.33
N LEU A 181 0.81 -10.86 -16.49
CA LEU A 181 -0.59 -10.66 -16.88
C LEU A 181 -0.75 -9.57 -17.93
N SER A 182 0.02 -8.47 -17.83
CA SER A 182 0.01 -7.40 -18.83
C SER A 182 0.53 -7.88 -20.20
N VAL A 183 1.56 -8.74 -20.18
CA VAL A 183 2.13 -9.36 -21.37
C VAL A 183 1.09 -10.29 -22.02
N LEU A 184 0.45 -11.16 -21.24
CA LEU A 184 -0.61 -12.05 -21.71
C LEU A 184 -1.76 -11.27 -22.36
N ARG A 185 -2.24 -10.19 -21.71
CA ARG A 185 -3.27 -9.32 -22.29
C ARG A 185 -2.84 -8.66 -23.60
N ARG A 186 -1.57 -8.25 -23.70
CA ARG A 186 -1.00 -7.67 -24.93
C ARG A 186 -0.97 -8.67 -26.09
N TYR A 187 -0.77 -9.95 -25.79
CA TYR A 187 -0.78 -11.04 -26.76
C TYR A 187 -2.18 -11.64 -27.01
N GLY A 188 -3.25 -10.99 -26.54
CA GLY A 188 -4.62 -11.40 -26.83
C GLY A 188 -5.15 -12.52 -25.92
N TYR A 189 -4.60 -12.68 -24.72
CA TYR A 189 -5.18 -13.54 -23.70
C TYR A 189 -6.11 -12.74 -22.78
N GLN A 190 -7.35 -13.20 -22.63
CA GLN A 190 -8.25 -12.74 -21.55
C GLN A 190 -7.88 -13.45 -20.26
N VAL A 191 -7.66 -12.69 -19.20
CA VAL A 191 -7.29 -13.23 -17.88
C VAL A 191 -8.41 -12.91 -16.89
N GLU A 192 -9.00 -13.95 -16.31
CA GLU A 192 -10.06 -13.86 -15.30
C GLU A 192 -9.59 -14.51 -14.00
N GLU A 193 -9.99 -13.96 -12.87
CA GLU A 193 -9.74 -14.55 -11.56
C GLU A 193 -10.93 -15.46 -11.20
N VAL A 194 -10.68 -16.75 -10.99
CA VAL A 194 -11.69 -17.76 -10.69
C VAL A 194 -11.20 -18.60 -9.51
N ASP A 195 -11.99 -18.65 -8.43
CA ASP A 195 -11.71 -19.45 -7.22
C ASP A 195 -10.29 -19.25 -6.64
N GLY A 196 -9.75 -18.04 -6.73
CA GLY A 196 -8.41 -17.70 -6.24
C GLY A 196 -7.26 -18.15 -7.15
N GLY A 197 -7.57 -18.63 -8.36
CA GLY A 197 -6.62 -18.87 -9.45
C GLY A 197 -6.83 -17.91 -10.62
N LEU A 198 -5.86 -17.89 -11.55
CA LEU A 198 -5.93 -17.09 -12.78
C LEU A 198 -6.24 -18.01 -13.96
N PHE A 199 -7.34 -17.75 -14.64
CA PHE A 199 -7.75 -18.43 -15.86
C PHE A 199 -7.40 -17.56 -17.07
N CYS A 200 -6.63 -18.10 -18.02
CA CYS A 200 -6.25 -17.40 -19.24
C CYS A 200 -6.93 -18.05 -20.46
N ARG A 201 -7.69 -17.28 -21.23
CA ARG A 201 -8.33 -17.71 -22.50
C ARG A 201 -7.68 -17.00 -23.67
N ASP A 202 -7.18 -17.75 -24.64
CA ASP A 202 -6.69 -17.21 -25.92
C ASP A 202 -7.87 -16.69 -26.75
N THR A 203 -7.85 -15.41 -27.12
CA THR A 203 -8.90 -14.80 -27.95
C THR A 203 -8.73 -15.05 -29.45
N TYR A 204 -7.59 -15.60 -29.88
CA TYR A 204 -7.32 -15.96 -31.28
C TYR A 204 -7.69 -17.42 -31.60
N ALA A 205 -7.92 -18.26 -30.59
CA ALA A 205 -8.19 -19.69 -30.77
C ALA A 205 -9.61 -20.04 -31.28
N GLN A 206 -10.42 -19.07 -31.74
CA GLN A 206 -11.75 -19.34 -32.30
C GLN A 206 -11.75 -19.79 -33.76
N ASP A 207 -10.64 -19.68 -34.49
CA ASP A 207 -10.51 -20.24 -35.83
C ASP A 207 -9.24 -21.08 -35.94
N SER A 208 -9.41 -22.38 -36.16
CA SER A 208 -8.41 -23.40 -36.52
C SER A 208 -7.62 -24.12 -35.40
N TYR A 209 -8.12 -25.33 -35.10
CA TYR A 209 -7.42 -26.56 -34.70
C TYR A 209 -6.55 -26.61 -33.41
N SER A 210 -6.92 -27.61 -32.60
CA SER A 210 -6.15 -28.30 -31.54
C SER A 210 -6.32 -27.78 -30.11
N SER A 211 -7.00 -28.60 -29.32
CA SER A 211 -7.03 -28.56 -27.86
C SER A 211 -5.66 -28.87 -27.27
N ASP A 212 -4.86 -27.87 -26.95
CA ASP A 212 -3.74 -28.04 -26.03
C ASP A 212 -4.10 -27.42 -24.68
N ARG A 213 -4.62 -28.27 -23.79
CA ARG A 213 -4.69 -27.99 -22.35
C ARG A 213 -3.26 -27.74 -21.86
N ILE A 214 -2.94 -26.51 -21.47
CA ILE A 214 -1.77 -26.28 -20.62
C ILE A 214 -2.18 -26.65 -19.20
N GLU A 215 -2.03 -27.93 -18.85
CA GLU A 215 -2.02 -28.36 -17.45
C GLU A 215 -0.68 -27.91 -16.85
N ILE A 216 -0.72 -26.94 -15.95
CA ILE A 216 0.45 -26.61 -15.11
C ILE A 216 0.58 -27.75 -14.11
N GLU A 217 1.37 -28.76 -14.47
CA GLU A 217 1.71 -29.88 -13.62
C GLU A 217 2.42 -29.33 -12.37
N ARG A 218 1.86 -29.59 -11.18
CA ARG A 218 2.57 -29.36 -9.92
C ARG A 218 3.80 -30.26 -9.94
N LEU A 219 4.99 -29.66 -9.93
CA LEU A 219 6.21 -30.41 -9.67
C LEU A 219 6.03 -31.18 -8.36
N PRO A 220 6.35 -32.49 -8.33
CA PRO A 220 6.26 -33.28 -7.12
C PRO A 220 7.15 -32.64 -6.05
N SER A 221 6.60 -32.49 -4.86
CA SER A 221 7.35 -32.15 -3.66
C SER A 221 8.39 -33.26 -3.45
N ASP A 222 9.66 -32.95 -3.64
CA ASP A 222 10.75 -33.83 -3.22
C ASP A 222 10.73 -33.88 -1.68
N ASP A 223 10.06 -34.91 -1.15
CA ASP A 223 10.29 -35.39 0.20
C ASP A 223 11.68 -36.05 0.22
N ASN A 224 12.61 -35.44 0.96
CA ASN A 224 13.69 -36.15 1.67
C ASN A 224 14.12 -35.38 2.91
#